data_AF-A0A0G1UHE4-F1
#
_entry.id   AF-A0A0G1UHE4-F1
#
_cell.length_a   1.000
_cell.length_b   1.000
_cell.length_c   1.000
_cell.angle_alpha   90.00
_cell.angle_beta   90.00
_cell.angle_gamma   90.00
#
_symmetry.space_group_name_H-M   'P 1'
#
loop_
_entity.id
_entity.type
_entity.pdbx_description
1 polymer ?
#
loop_
_entity_poly.entity_id
_entity_poly.type
_entity_poly.pdbx_seq_one_letter_code
_entity_poly.pdbx_strand_id
1 'polypeptide(L)'
;MEAPNDLKRLYKHWEKHCRGGEKVNLKNVVDNGIFSDVLDFAKERMEIWERKSQNAPRPWTGDAILNKYRFCNVYRELDRQTIEFHTLLFGLRSNLSLWMLNMFYCRGVCKPDTIKMTGLLSFDIRQNQKVYKTLVNLPRPKYGTAYVFPVSVLKKIGCHSREEFWCFYLPEKIKKMAALVSACRDANVWDTVERLTDILGVNLRFHLTELLIDVAYQYPGCVNLFDRFPVGPGAKPTLSQLSKNISAEELVVLLSRYYVPKFPYLTFGGRKVSLSAENWEGLACEFRKYSNLRLGIGRKRIFTRV
;
A
#
# COMPACT_ATOMS: atom_id res chain seq x y z
N MET A 1 4.79 4.46 -19.75
CA MET A 1 3.49 4.04 -20.30
C MET A 1 2.38 4.91 -19.72
N GLU A 2 1.41 5.34 -20.53
CA GLU A 2 0.26 6.11 -20.04
C GLU A 2 -0.69 5.26 -19.19
N ALA A 3 -1.14 5.82 -18.07
CA ALA A 3 -2.08 5.16 -17.17
C ALA A 3 -3.39 4.83 -17.91
N PRO A 4 -3.90 3.60 -17.78
CA PRO A 4 -5.20 3.20 -18.32
C PRO A 4 -6.35 4.11 -17.87
N ASN A 5 -7.33 4.35 -18.75
CA ASN A 5 -8.43 5.30 -18.52
C ASN A 5 -9.31 4.93 -17.31
N ASP A 6 -9.50 3.64 -17.07
CA ASP A 6 -10.21 3.12 -15.90
C ASP A 6 -9.47 3.47 -14.60
N LEU A 7 -8.14 3.33 -14.56
CA LEU A 7 -7.31 3.72 -13.41
C LEU A 7 -7.25 5.24 -13.23
N LYS A 8 -7.20 6.00 -14.34
CA LYS A 8 -7.32 7.47 -14.33
C LYS A 8 -8.59 7.96 -13.66
N ARG A 9 -9.71 7.29 -13.93
CA ARG A 9 -11.01 7.58 -13.30
C ARG A 9 -11.08 7.09 -11.85
N LEU A 10 -10.43 5.96 -11.55
CA LEU A 10 -10.49 5.31 -10.26
C LEU A 10 -9.79 6.13 -9.16
N TYR A 11 -8.63 6.69 -9.45
CA TYR A 11 -7.83 7.45 -8.48
C TYR A 11 -7.83 8.95 -8.76
N LYS A 12 -7.69 9.77 -7.72
CA LYS A 12 -7.72 11.25 -7.82
C LYS A 12 -6.35 11.91 -7.69
N HIS A 13 -5.32 11.15 -7.33
CA HIS A 13 -4.00 11.69 -6.98
C HIS A 13 -3.09 12.00 -8.17
N TRP A 14 -3.45 11.55 -9.38
CA TRP A 14 -2.55 11.54 -10.54
C TRP A 14 -1.86 12.88 -10.79
N GLU A 15 -2.65 13.96 -10.81
CA GLU A 15 -2.14 15.33 -11.00
C GLU A 15 -1.08 15.69 -9.95
N LYS A 16 -1.38 15.41 -8.67
CA LYS A 16 -0.49 15.69 -7.55
C LYS A 16 0.79 14.86 -7.59
N HIS A 17 0.75 13.66 -8.14
CA HIS A 17 1.91 12.76 -8.22
C HIS A 17 2.75 12.98 -9.48
N CYS A 18 2.28 13.75 -10.45
CA CYS A 18 3.06 14.21 -11.60
C CYS A 18 3.97 15.39 -11.25
N ARG A 19 4.72 15.30 -10.15
CA ARG A 19 5.67 16.34 -9.71
C ARG A 19 6.95 16.24 -10.54
N GLY A 20 7.46 17.36 -11.02
CA GLY A 20 8.81 17.42 -11.59
C GLY A 20 9.83 17.01 -10.53
N GLY A 21 10.73 16.10 -10.86
CA GLY A 21 11.80 15.69 -9.94
C GLY A 21 12.69 16.88 -9.59
N GLU A 22 13.13 16.96 -8.34
CA GLU A 22 14.17 17.91 -7.94
C GLU A 22 15.53 17.36 -8.38
N LYS A 23 16.51 18.26 -8.59
CA LYS A 23 17.90 17.83 -8.78
C LYS A 23 18.46 17.37 -7.44
N VAL A 24 18.26 16.09 -7.11
CA VAL A 24 18.86 15.45 -5.94
C VAL A 24 20.15 14.76 -6.34
N ASN A 25 21.22 15.02 -5.59
CA ASN A 25 22.49 14.32 -5.74
C ASN A 25 22.56 13.12 -4.80
N LEU A 26 22.53 11.92 -5.35
CA LEU A 26 22.67 10.67 -4.58
C LEU A 26 24.13 10.22 -4.40
N LYS A 27 25.10 10.96 -4.96
CA LYS A 27 26.52 10.64 -4.83
C LYS A 27 26.93 10.59 -3.37
N ASN A 28 27.61 9.51 -2.98
CA ASN A 28 28.04 9.23 -1.61
C ASN A 28 26.90 9.01 -0.59
N VAL A 29 25.63 9.00 -1.04
CA VAL A 29 24.49 8.65 -0.20
C VAL A 29 24.14 7.18 -0.38
N VAL A 30 24.10 6.70 -1.64
CA VAL A 30 23.73 5.33 -1.97
C VAL A 30 24.93 4.49 -2.43
N ASP A 31 24.91 3.20 -2.13
CA ASP A 31 25.78 2.21 -2.75
C ASP A 31 25.34 2.00 -4.21
N ASN A 32 26.20 2.35 -5.15
CA ASN A 32 25.85 2.34 -6.58
C ASN A 32 25.55 0.92 -7.12
N GLY A 33 26.21 -0.11 -6.58
CA GLY A 33 26.00 -1.49 -7.02
C GLY A 33 24.61 -1.97 -6.59
N ILE A 34 24.29 -1.83 -5.32
CA ILE A 34 22.98 -2.21 -4.77
C ILE A 34 21.87 -1.35 -5.40
N PHE A 35 22.13 -0.06 -5.62
CA PHE A 35 21.15 0.81 -6.26
C PHE A 35 20.85 0.37 -7.69
N SER A 36 21.88 -0.01 -8.46
CA SER A 36 21.69 -0.54 -9.81
C SER A 36 20.82 -1.79 -9.81
N ASP A 37 21.09 -2.75 -8.91
CA ASP A 37 20.31 -3.98 -8.80
C ASP A 37 18.84 -3.71 -8.45
N VAL A 38 18.58 -2.77 -7.53
CA VAL A 38 17.22 -2.34 -7.16
C VAL A 38 16.51 -1.72 -8.37
N LEU A 39 17.19 -0.87 -9.13
CA LEU A 39 16.63 -0.23 -10.31
C LEU A 39 16.33 -1.23 -11.44
N ASP A 40 17.21 -2.19 -11.68
CA ASP A 40 17.02 -3.20 -12.72
C ASP A 40 15.88 -4.14 -12.37
N PHE A 41 15.77 -4.54 -11.09
CA PHE A 41 14.58 -5.21 -10.58
C PHE A 41 13.31 -4.36 -10.81
N ALA A 42 13.33 -3.07 -10.47
CA ALA A 42 12.18 -2.19 -10.61
C ALA A 42 11.74 -2.02 -12.08
N LYS A 43 12.69 -1.86 -13.00
CA LYS A 43 12.42 -1.76 -14.45
C LYS A 43 11.76 -3.04 -14.97
N GLU A 44 12.33 -4.21 -14.66
CA GLU A 44 11.78 -5.50 -15.09
C GLU A 44 10.35 -5.70 -14.54
N ARG A 45 10.09 -5.27 -13.29
CA ARG A 45 8.74 -5.29 -12.71
C ARG A 45 7.75 -4.42 -13.47
N MET A 46 8.15 -3.23 -13.92
CA MET A 46 7.32 -2.36 -14.74
C MET A 46 7.05 -2.95 -16.13
N GLU A 47 8.07 -3.53 -16.78
CA GLU A 47 7.91 -4.19 -18.08
C GLU A 47 7.00 -5.41 -18.00
N ILE A 48 7.11 -6.21 -16.93
CA ILE A 48 6.18 -7.33 -16.68
C ILE A 48 4.75 -6.82 -16.55
N TRP A 49 4.53 -5.71 -15.83
CA TRP A 49 3.20 -5.11 -15.70
C TRP A 49 2.69 -4.62 -17.06
N GLU A 50 3.54 -3.98 -17.87
CA GLU A 50 3.21 -3.52 -19.22
C GLU A 50 2.77 -4.64 -20.14
N ARG A 51 3.58 -5.71 -20.23
CA ARG A 51 3.24 -6.91 -21.02
C ARG A 51 1.90 -7.51 -20.58
N LYS A 52 1.64 -7.57 -19.26
CA LYS A 52 0.36 -8.05 -18.72
C LYS A 52 -0.82 -7.14 -19.11
N SER A 53 -0.66 -5.82 -19.01
CA SER A 53 -1.71 -4.87 -19.37
C SER A 53 -2.09 -4.92 -20.86
N GLN A 54 -1.15 -5.36 -21.71
CA GLN A 54 -1.35 -5.55 -23.14
C GLN A 54 -1.86 -6.96 -23.48
N ASN A 55 -2.20 -7.79 -22.48
CA ASN A 55 -2.60 -9.18 -22.66
C ASN A 55 -1.56 -10.05 -23.40
N ALA A 56 -0.28 -9.71 -23.31
CA ALA A 56 0.78 -10.50 -23.92
C ALA A 56 0.82 -11.93 -23.32
N PRO A 57 1.12 -12.95 -24.14
CA PRO A 57 1.25 -14.32 -23.65
C PRO A 57 2.47 -14.47 -22.71
N ARG A 58 2.44 -15.51 -21.87
CA ARG A 58 3.60 -15.89 -21.06
C ARG A 58 4.70 -16.53 -21.93
N PRO A 59 5.98 -16.47 -21.50
CA PRO A 59 6.48 -15.82 -20.29
C PRO A 59 6.59 -14.30 -20.44
N TRP A 60 6.34 -13.55 -19.36
CA TRP A 60 6.44 -12.09 -19.37
C TRP A 60 7.84 -11.56 -19.06
N THR A 61 8.79 -12.44 -18.76
CA THR A 61 10.17 -12.10 -18.40
C THR A 61 11.05 -13.33 -18.58
N GLY A 62 12.34 -13.10 -18.87
CA GLY A 62 13.37 -14.15 -18.84
C GLY A 62 13.83 -14.49 -17.42
N ASP A 63 13.54 -13.65 -16.42
CA ASP A 63 13.92 -13.91 -15.03
C ASP A 63 13.05 -15.03 -14.42
N ALA A 64 13.67 -16.15 -14.10
CA ALA A 64 12.98 -17.33 -13.59
C ALA A 64 12.25 -17.10 -12.24
N ILE A 65 12.74 -16.19 -11.40
CA ILE A 65 12.15 -15.88 -10.10
C ILE A 65 10.91 -15.01 -10.29
N LEU A 66 11.02 -13.96 -11.09
CA LEU A 66 9.91 -13.06 -11.40
C LEU A 66 8.81 -13.75 -12.24
N ASN A 67 9.18 -14.73 -13.06
CA ASN A 67 8.22 -15.55 -13.80
C ASN A 67 7.49 -16.58 -12.89
N LYS A 68 8.15 -17.06 -11.83
CA LYS A 68 7.63 -18.13 -10.95
C LYS A 68 6.90 -17.62 -9.70
N TYR A 69 7.38 -16.53 -9.10
CA TYR A 69 6.91 -16.07 -7.79
C TYR A 69 6.16 -14.73 -7.88
N ARG A 70 5.23 -14.53 -6.93
CA ARG A 70 4.42 -13.32 -6.84
C ARG A 70 5.15 -12.20 -6.11
N PHE A 71 5.15 -11.03 -6.73
CA PHE A 71 5.62 -9.75 -6.20
C PHE A 71 4.55 -8.68 -6.43
N CYS A 72 4.53 -7.65 -5.59
CA CYS A 72 3.71 -6.46 -5.80
C CYS A 72 4.24 -5.61 -6.96
N ASN A 73 3.41 -4.78 -7.56
CA ASN A 73 3.85 -3.83 -8.57
C ASN A 73 4.67 -2.70 -7.92
N VAL A 74 5.45 -1.96 -8.73
CA VAL A 74 6.24 -0.81 -8.24
C VAL A 74 5.30 0.30 -7.75
N TYR A 75 4.25 0.57 -8.51
CA TYR A 75 3.13 1.42 -8.11
C TYR A 75 2.05 0.55 -7.46
N ARG A 76 1.82 0.69 -6.15
CA ARG A 76 0.85 -0.12 -5.40
C ARG A 76 -0.58 0.07 -5.89
N GLU A 77 -0.91 1.24 -6.45
CA GLU A 77 -2.19 1.53 -7.09
C GLU A 77 -2.49 0.63 -8.31
N LEU A 78 -1.48 -0.07 -8.83
CA LEU A 78 -1.63 -1.05 -9.91
C LEU A 78 -1.87 -2.48 -9.39
N ASP A 79 -1.74 -2.71 -8.08
CA ASP A 79 -2.01 -4.03 -7.50
C ASP A 79 -3.48 -4.40 -7.63
N ARG A 80 -3.74 -5.64 -8.07
CA ARG A 80 -5.10 -6.15 -8.29
C ARG A 80 -6.03 -5.94 -7.09
N GLN A 81 -5.53 -6.20 -5.88
CA GLN A 81 -6.35 -6.05 -4.67
C GLN A 81 -6.61 -4.58 -4.34
N THR A 82 -5.63 -3.69 -4.59
CA THR A 82 -5.84 -2.24 -4.45
C THR A 82 -6.92 -1.78 -5.42
N ILE A 83 -6.84 -2.16 -6.70
CA ILE A 83 -7.87 -1.84 -7.70
C ILE A 83 -9.23 -2.38 -7.26
N GLU A 84 -9.34 -3.66 -6.88
CA GLU A 84 -10.61 -4.29 -6.46
C GLU A 84 -11.28 -3.56 -5.30
N PHE A 85 -10.52 -3.17 -4.26
CA PHE A 85 -11.07 -2.43 -3.12
C PHE A 85 -11.44 -0.99 -3.47
N HIS A 86 -10.65 -0.29 -4.27
CA HIS A 86 -11.01 1.07 -4.70
C HIS A 86 -12.23 1.06 -5.64
N THR A 87 -12.38 0.04 -6.49
CA THR A 87 -13.57 -0.15 -7.33
C THR A 87 -14.80 -0.40 -6.48
N LEU A 88 -14.71 -1.32 -5.51
CA LEU A 88 -15.80 -1.61 -4.56
C LEU A 88 -16.27 -0.36 -3.81
N LEU A 89 -15.32 0.49 -3.41
CA LEU A 89 -15.60 1.68 -2.60
C LEU A 89 -15.79 2.96 -3.43
N PHE A 90 -15.86 2.86 -4.76
CA PHE A 90 -15.93 4.01 -5.67
C PHE A 90 -17.11 4.94 -5.36
N GLY A 91 -18.27 4.35 -5.03
CA GLY A 91 -19.49 5.09 -4.69
C GLY A 91 -19.47 5.78 -3.32
N LEU A 92 -18.52 5.42 -2.44
CA LEU A 92 -18.40 5.99 -1.09
C LEU A 92 -17.46 7.19 -1.03
N ARG A 93 -16.76 7.52 -2.13
CA ARG A 93 -15.69 8.52 -2.15
C ARG A 93 -16.12 9.94 -1.79
N SER A 94 -17.41 10.27 -1.84
CA SER A 94 -17.95 11.56 -1.37
C SER A 94 -18.06 11.64 0.16
N ASN A 95 -17.99 10.50 0.87
CA ASN A 95 -18.03 10.43 2.32
C ASN A 95 -16.74 9.81 2.86
N LEU A 96 -15.76 10.66 3.20
CA LEU A 96 -14.46 10.24 3.70
C LEU A 96 -14.56 9.26 4.89
N SER A 97 -15.45 9.53 5.85
CA SER A 97 -15.56 8.70 7.06
C SER A 97 -16.04 7.28 6.77
N LEU A 98 -17.07 7.13 5.94
CA LEU A 98 -17.61 5.83 5.55
C LEU A 98 -16.67 5.10 4.60
N TRP A 99 -15.99 5.84 3.72
CA TRP A 99 -14.97 5.29 2.84
C TRP A 99 -13.75 4.78 3.64
N MET A 100 -13.24 5.56 4.59
CA MET A 100 -12.12 5.15 5.46
C MET A 100 -12.47 3.94 6.31
N LEU A 101 -13.69 3.87 6.87
CA LEU A 101 -14.18 2.71 7.62
C LEU A 101 -14.04 1.44 6.78
N ASN A 102 -14.55 1.48 5.56
CA ASN A 102 -14.57 0.33 4.69
C ASN A 102 -13.22 0.01 4.06
N MET A 103 -12.39 1.01 3.76
CA MET A 103 -11.02 0.78 3.28
C MET A 103 -10.18 0.11 4.36
N PHE A 104 -10.26 0.57 5.61
CA PHE A 104 -9.53 -0.04 6.72
C PHE A 104 -10.03 -1.48 6.97
N TYR A 105 -11.34 -1.71 6.93
CA TYR A 105 -11.90 -3.06 7.00
C TYR A 105 -11.41 -3.97 5.85
N CYS A 106 -11.45 -3.50 4.60
CA CYS A 106 -11.00 -4.25 3.44
C CYS A 106 -9.51 -4.63 3.53
N ARG A 107 -8.65 -3.68 3.90
CA ARG A 107 -7.21 -3.93 4.12
C ARG A 107 -6.99 -4.90 5.27
N GLY A 108 -7.68 -4.71 6.39
CA GLY A 108 -7.61 -5.58 7.55
C GLY A 108 -8.02 -7.03 7.27
N VAL A 109 -9.09 -7.23 6.48
CA VAL A 109 -9.52 -8.56 6.04
C VAL A 109 -8.59 -9.14 4.97
N CYS A 110 -8.10 -8.31 4.04
CA CYS A 110 -7.11 -8.70 3.02
C CYS A 110 -7.57 -9.86 2.10
N LYS A 111 -8.86 -10.16 2.04
CA LYS A 111 -9.41 -11.29 1.27
C LYS A 111 -10.72 -10.85 0.59
N PRO A 112 -10.69 -10.56 -0.73
CA PRO A 112 -11.86 -10.02 -1.43
C PRO A 112 -13.09 -10.93 -1.36
N ASP A 113 -12.92 -12.25 -1.38
CA ASP A 113 -14.05 -13.19 -1.26
C ASP A 113 -14.73 -13.08 0.11
N THR A 114 -13.96 -12.89 1.19
CA THR A 114 -14.53 -12.62 2.51
C THR A 114 -15.35 -11.33 2.48
N ILE A 115 -14.81 -10.26 1.87
CA ILE A 115 -15.52 -8.98 1.75
C ILE A 115 -16.82 -9.13 0.95
N LYS A 116 -16.81 -9.89 -0.17
CA LYS A 116 -18.00 -10.18 -0.96
C LYS A 116 -19.07 -10.92 -0.16
N MET A 117 -18.67 -11.87 0.69
CA MET A 117 -19.60 -12.62 1.54
C MET A 117 -20.14 -11.77 2.70
N THR A 118 -19.31 -10.94 3.32
CA THR A 118 -19.69 -10.18 4.52
C THR A 118 -20.41 -8.88 4.19
N GLY A 119 -20.17 -8.32 3.01
CA GLY A 119 -20.55 -6.96 2.68
C GLY A 119 -19.67 -5.91 3.36
N LEU A 120 -20.10 -4.66 3.23
CA LEU A 120 -19.45 -3.47 3.78
C LEU A 120 -20.03 -3.11 5.16
N LEU A 121 -19.23 -2.42 5.96
CA LEU A 121 -19.64 -1.83 7.23
C LEU A 121 -20.36 -0.50 7.00
N SER A 122 -21.16 -0.10 7.98
CA SER A 122 -21.79 1.23 8.04
C SER A 122 -21.75 1.79 9.46
N PHE A 123 -22.38 2.95 9.66
CA PHE A 123 -22.56 3.52 11.00
C PHE A 123 -23.85 3.03 11.67
N ASP A 124 -24.60 2.13 11.03
CA ASP A 124 -25.76 1.45 11.61
C ASP A 124 -25.31 0.14 12.27
N ILE A 125 -25.46 0.07 13.59
CA ILE A 125 -25.08 -1.08 14.40
C ILE A 125 -25.77 -2.37 13.97
N ARG A 126 -27.03 -2.29 13.47
CA ARG A 126 -27.78 -3.46 13.02
C ARG A 126 -27.19 -4.05 11.75
N GLN A 127 -26.69 -3.20 10.86
CA GLN A 127 -26.00 -3.65 9.65
C GLN A 127 -24.66 -4.30 10.02
N ASN A 128 -23.88 -3.67 10.89
CA ASN A 128 -22.61 -4.24 11.35
C ASN A 128 -22.79 -5.56 12.10
N GLN A 129 -23.91 -5.74 12.82
CA GLN A 129 -24.25 -7.02 13.44
C GLN A 129 -24.40 -8.14 12.40
N LYS A 130 -24.93 -7.85 11.21
CA LYS A 130 -25.04 -8.82 10.10
C LYS A 130 -23.64 -9.19 9.58
N VAL A 131 -22.80 -8.18 9.32
CA VAL A 131 -21.40 -8.37 8.89
C VAL A 131 -20.65 -9.22 9.92
N TYR A 132 -20.76 -8.90 11.20
CA TYR A 132 -20.19 -9.64 12.32
C TYR A 132 -20.64 -11.10 12.33
N LYS A 133 -21.96 -11.35 12.28
CA LYS A 133 -22.52 -12.71 12.26
C LYS A 133 -22.01 -13.52 11.08
N THR A 134 -21.89 -12.93 9.89
CA THR A 134 -21.29 -13.62 8.74
C THR A 134 -19.82 -13.91 9.01
N LEU A 135 -19.04 -12.90 9.41
CA LEU A 135 -17.60 -13.05 9.69
C LEU A 135 -17.30 -14.15 10.69
N VAL A 136 -18.00 -14.23 11.82
CA VAL A 136 -17.74 -15.24 12.86
C VAL A 136 -18.00 -16.66 12.37
N ASN A 137 -18.99 -16.85 11.49
CA ASN A 137 -19.41 -18.14 10.97
C ASN A 137 -18.66 -18.60 9.71
N LEU A 138 -17.83 -17.74 9.10
CA LEU A 138 -17.03 -18.13 7.94
C LEU A 138 -15.94 -19.16 8.30
N PRO A 139 -15.69 -20.14 7.41
CA PRO A 139 -14.59 -21.08 7.59
C PRO A 139 -13.24 -20.36 7.54
N ARG A 140 -12.26 -20.92 8.27
CA ARG A 140 -10.88 -20.42 8.23
C ARG A 140 -10.15 -20.97 6.99
N PRO A 141 -9.23 -20.20 6.38
CA PRO A 141 -8.86 -18.82 6.72
C PRO A 141 -9.83 -17.78 6.10
N LYS A 142 -10.41 -16.93 6.95
CA LYS A 142 -11.27 -15.79 6.53
C LYS A 142 -10.50 -14.47 6.35
N TYR A 143 -9.27 -14.39 6.86
CA TYR A 143 -8.37 -13.26 6.65
C TYR A 143 -7.24 -13.65 5.68
N GLY A 144 -6.83 -12.72 4.82
CA GLY A 144 -5.59 -12.81 4.06
C GLY A 144 -4.38 -12.54 4.96
N THR A 145 -3.20 -13.02 4.59
CA THR A 145 -2.04 -13.05 5.52
C THR A 145 -1.29 -11.73 5.68
N ALA A 146 -1.46 -10.76 4.78
CA ALA A 146 -0.58 -9.58 4.72
C ALA A 146 -0.82 -8.58 5.87
N TYR A 147 -2.08 -8.44 6.30
CA TYR A 147 -2.50 -7.44 7.29
C TYR A 147 -3.10 -8.07 8.55
N VAL A 148 -2.73 -9.32 8.89
CA VAL A 148 -3.18 -9.92 10.15
C VAL A 148 -2.36 -9.35 11.31
N PHE A 149 -3.02 -8.72 12.27
CA PHE A 149 -2.41 -8.35 13.56
C PHE A 149 -2.85 -9.31 14.68
N PRO A 150 -2.06 -9.53 15.75
CA PRO A 150 -2.44 -10.45 16.82
C PRO A 150 -3.57 -9.89 17.69
N VAL A 151 -4.53 -10.73 18.08
CA VAL A 151 -5.70 -10.31 18.90
C VAL A 151 -5.28 -9.72 20.25
N SER A 152 -4.10 -10.09 20.78
CA SER A 152 -3.58 -9.53 22.03
C SER A 152 -3.47 -8.01 22.03
N VAL A 153 -3.25 -7.37 20.87
CA VAL A 153 -3.18 -5.90 20.78
C VAL A 153 -4.51 -5.23 21.09
N LEU A 154 -5.63 -5.94 20.91
CA LEU A 154 -6.99 -5.44 21.11
C LEU A 154 -7.47 -5.52 22.56
N LYS A 155 -6.83 -6.33 23.41
CA LYS A 155 -7.25 -6.52 24.81
C LYS A 155 -7.32 -5.20 25.58
N LYS A 156 -6.40 -4.27 25.31
CA LYS A 156 -6.35 -2.97 26.00
C LYS A 156 -7.52 -2.03 25.69
N ILE A 157 -8.26 -2.30 24.61
CA ILE A 157 -9.45 -1.56 24.22
C ILE A 157 -10.73 -2.37 24.44
N GLY A 158 -10.66 -3.46 25.22
CA GLY A 158 -11.81 -4.30 25.55
C GLY A 158 -12.34 -5.16 24.40
N CYS A 159 -11.61 -5.29 23.29
CA CYS A 159 -12.01 -6.14 22.16
C CYS A 159 -11.34 -7.53 22.28
N HIS A 160 -12.13 -8.60 22.07
CA HIS A 160 -11.69 -9.98 22.23
C HIS A 160 -11.49 -10.71 20.88
N SER A 161 -11.96 -10.12 19.79
CA SER A 161 -11.82 -10.67 18.44
C SER A 161 -11.52 -9.57 17.42
N ARG A 162 -11.00 -9.96 16.24
CA ARG A 162 -10.80 -8.99 15.14
C ARG A 162 -12.15 -8.53 14.61
N GLU A 163 -13.13 -9.43 14.61
CA GLU A 163 -14.50 -9.22 14.18
C GLU A 163 -15.19 -8.15 15.02
N GLU A 164 -15.07 -8.22 16.36
CA GLU A 164 -15.53 -7.14 17.25
C GLU A 164 -14.86 -5.81 16.95
N PHE A 165 -13.53 -5.83 16.76
CA PHE A 165 -12.79 -4.62 16.45
C PHE A 165 -13.30 -3.96 15.16
N TRP A 166 -13.47 -4.73 14.08
CA TRP A 166 -13.95 -4.20 12.81
C TRP A 166 -15.40 -3.73 12.88
N CYS A 167 -16.29 -4.53 13.46
CA CYS A 167 -17.73 -4.30 13.36
C CYS A 167 -18.27 -3.30 14.39
N PHE A 168 -17.61 -3.16 15.55
CA PHE A 168 -18.15 -2.40 16.68
C PHE A 168 -17.20 -1.30 17.15
N TYR A 169 -15.91 -1.59 17.34
CA TYR A 169 -14.97 -0.59 17.86
C TYR A 169 -14.54 0.43 16.79
N LEU A 170 -14.16 -0.04 15.60
CA LEU A 170 -13.66 0.82 14.53
C LEU A 170 -14.68 1.88 14.08
N PRO A 171 -15.98 1.58 13.87
CA PRO A 171 -16.97 2.58 13.46
C PRO A 171 -17.10 3.77 14.40
N GLU A 172 -16.87 3.57 15.71
CA GLU A 172 -16.88 4.66 16.69
C GLU A 172 -15.65 5.58 16.55
N LYS A 173 -14.47 4.99 16.34
CA LYS A 173 -13.20 5.74 16.26
C LYS A 173 -12.98 6.40 14.91
N ILE A 174 -13.39 5.73 13.83
CA ILE A 174 -13.07 6.15 12.46
C ILE A 174 -13.67 7.51 12.11
N LYS A 175 -14.81 7.91 12.73
CA LYS A 175 -15.38 9.25 12.55
C LYS A 175 -14.42 10.34 13.01
N LYS A 176 -13.82 10.18 14.20
CA LYS A 176 -12.83 11.12 14.75
C LYS A 176 -11.55 11.12 13.93
N MET A 177 -11.11 9.94 13.50
CA MET A 177 -9.94 9.78 12.62
C MET A 177 -10.15 10.49 11.27
N ALA A 178 -11.32 10.31 10.66
CA ALA A 178 -11.67 10.96 9.39
C ALA A 178 -11.79 12.48 9.54
N ALA A 179 -12.33 12.98 10.66
CA ALA A 179 -12.34 14.41 10.96
C ALA A 179 -10.91 14.97 11.01
N LEU A 180 -9.99 14.28 11.70
CA LEU A 180 -8.57 14.65 11.74
C LEU A 180 -7.95 14.70 10.34
N VAL A 181 -8.15 13.64 9.54
CA VAL A 181 -7.60 13.54 8.18
C VAL A 181 -8.19 14.62 7.26
N SER A 182 -9.49 14.93 7.38
CA SER A 182 -10.13 15.99 6.58
C SER A 182 -9.63 17.40 6.92
N ALA A 183 -9.18 17.61 8.16
CA ALA A 183 -8.59 18.87 8.60
C ALA A 183 -7.12 19.02 8.16
N CYS A 184 -6.43 17.92 7.86
CA CYS A 184 -5.06 17.96 7.33
C CYS A 184 -5.00 18.68 5.98
N ARG A 185 -3.85 19.31 5.73
CA ARG A 185 -3.48 19.95 4.46
C ARG A 185 -2.10 19.44 4.11
N ASP A 186 -2.05 18.51 3.16
CA ASP A 186 -0.81 17.88 2.68
C ASP A 186 0.09 17.32 3.81
N ALA A 187 -0.51 16.70 4.83
CA ALA A 187 0.23 16.22 6.00
C ALA A 187 1.05 14.96 5.68
N ASN A 188 2.24 14.84 6.26
CA ASN A 188 3.07 13.65 6.10
C ASN A 188 2.43 12.41 6.77
N VAL A 189 2.79 11.21 6.27
CA VAL A 189 2.20 9.95 6.73
C VAL A 189 2.63 9.63 8.16
N TRP A 190 3.90 9.85 8.50
CA TRP A 190 4.45 9.48 9.81
C TRP A 190 3.69 10.14 10.96
N ASP A 191 3.61 11.48 10.96
CA ASP A 191 2.99 12.24 12.04
C ASP A 191 1.48 12.04 12.08
N THR A 192 0.86 11.81 10.91
CA THR A 192 -0.56 11.47 10.83
C THR A 192 -0.83 10.10 11.46
N VAL A 193 0.04 9.10 11.25
CA VAL A 193 -0.08 7.79 11.93
C VAL A 193 0.02 7.93 13.45
N GLU A 194 0.91 8.76 13.99
CA GLU A 194 1.00 9.01 15.44
C GLU A 194 -0.35 9.47 15.99
N ARG A 195 -0.89 10.54 15.41
CA ARG A 195 -2.15 11.15 15.85
C ARG A 195 -3.34 10.20 15.69
N LEU A 196 -3.36 9.40 14.61
CA LEU A 196 -4.38 8.38 14.41
C LEU A 196 -4.24 7.21 15.39
N THR A 197 -3.02 6.85 15.79
CA THR A 197 -2.76 5.82 16.81
C THR A 197 -3.34 6.25 18.16
N ASP A 198 -3.18 7.51 18.53
CA ASP A 198 -3.74 8.08 19.76
C ASP A 198 -5.28 8.01 19.77
N ILE A 199 -5.92 8.40 18.66
CA ILE A 199 -7.39 8.33 18.54
C ILE A 199 -7.88 6.88 18.57
N LEU A 200 -7.20 5.99 17.86
CA LEU A 200 -7.59 4.58 17.76
C LEU A 200 -7.39 3.85 19.10
N GLY A 201 -6.44 4.30 19.94
CA GLY A 201 -6.13 3.69 21.23
C GLY A 201 -5.42 2.35 21.13
N VAL A 202 -5.13 1.85 19.92
CA VAL A 202 -4.36 0.61 19.66
C VAL A 202 -3.23 0.82 18.66
N ASN A 203 -2.09 0.18 18.92
CA ASN A 203 -0.93 0.25 18.05
C ASN A 203 -1.16 -0.65 16.83
N LEU A 204 -1.73 -0.06 15.77
CA LEU A 204 -1.89 -0.64 14.45
C LEU A 204 -1.21 0.24 13.40
N ARG A 205 -0.03 0.77 13.73
CA ARG A 205 0.69 1.75 12.90
C ARG A 205 0.84 1.30 11.45
N PHE A 206 1.23 0.05 11.24
CA PHE A 206 1.34 -0.52 9.90
C PHE A 206 0.01 -0.39 9.13
N HIS A 207 -1.12 -0.81 9.72
CA HIS A 207 -2.42 -0.71 9.07
C HIS A 207 -2.89 0.72 8.85
N LEU A 208 -2.54 1.63 9.77
CA LEU A 208 -2.82 3.06 9.62
C LEU A 208 -2.01 3.67 8.47
N THR A 209 -0.74 3.28 8.31
CA THR A 209 0.06 3.64 7.13
C THR A 209 -0.63 3.16 5.85
N GLU A 210 -1.07 1.91 5.81
CA GLU A 210 -1.75 1.33 4.64
C GLU A 210 -3.02 2.10 4.29
N LEU A 211 -3.84 2.44 5.29
CA LEU A 211 -5.03 3.27 5.13
C LEU A 211 -4.67 4.66 4.59
N LEU A 212 -3.64 5.31 5.12
CA LEU A 212 -3.25 6.66 4.71
C LEU A 212 -2.70 6.73 3.28
N ILE A 213 -2.06 5.66 2.81
CA ILE A 213 -1.68 5.54 1.40
C ILE A 213 -2.92 5.51 0.52
N ASP A 214 -3.92 4.70 0.88
CA ASP A 214 -5.18 4.65 0.15
C ASP A 214 -5.94 5.99 0.23
N VAL A 215 -5.88 6.70 1.37
CA VAL A 215 -6.40 8.06 1.52
C VAL A 215 -5.68 9.02 0.57
N ALA A 216 -4.35 8.98 0.48
CA ALA A 216 -3.61 9.85 -0.43
C ALA A 216 -4.03 9.66 -1.89
N TYR A 217 -4.40 8.44 -2.28
CA TYR A 217 -4.88 8.16 -3.63
C TYR A 217 -6.27 8.77 -3.95
N GLN A 218 -7.14 8.94 -2.95
CA GLN A 218 -8.53 9.40 -3.14
C GLN A 218 -8.80 10.81 -2.60
N TYR A 219 -7.98 11.28 -1.67
CA TYR A 219 -8.08 12.59 -1.02
C TYR A 219 -6.69 13.24 -1.05
N PRO A 220 -6.16 13.54 -2.25
CA PRO A 220 -4.79 13.99 -2.41
C PRO A 220 -4.49 15.32 -1.70
N GLY A 221 -5.49 16.11 -1.29
CA GLY A 221 -5.26 17.31 -0.47
C GLY A 221 -4.91 17.02 1.00
N CYS A 222 -5.18 15.82 1.51
CA CYS A 222 -5.07 15.51 2.94
C CYS A 222 -3.68 14.99 3.33
N VAL A 223 -3.11 14.08 2.54
CA VAL A 223 -1.92 13.29 2.90
C VAL A 223 -0.85 13.38 1.80
N ASN A 224 0.41 13.53 2.20
CA ASN A 224 1.58 13.62 1.33
C ASN A 224 2.42 12.33 1.37
N LEU A 225 2.52 11.62 0.23
CA LEU A 225 3.39 10.43 0.11
C LEU A 225 4.84 10.78 -0.29
N PHE A 226 5.14 12.05 -0.57
CA PHE A 226 6.49 12.53 -0.93
C PHE A 226 7.24 13.18 0.24
N ASP A 227 6.68 13.05 1.44
CA ASP A 227 7.22 13.59 2.69
C ASP A 227 7.42 12.44 3.70
N ARG A 228 7.79 12.76 4.94
CA ARG A 228 8.14 11.81 6.01
C ARG A 228 7.20 10.60 6.03
N PHE A 229 7.79 9.42 5.81
CA PHE A 229 7.07 8.17 5.60
C PHE A 229 7.64 7.05 6.47
N PRO A 230 6.80 6.24 7.14
CA PRO A 230 7.26 5.15 7.98
C PRO A 230 7.76 3.96 7.16
N VAL A 231 8.96 3.46 7.48
CA VAL A 231 9.56 2.31 6.80
C VAL A 231 9.29 1.02 7.57
N GLY A 232 8.72 0.02 6.88
CA GLY A 232 8.42 -1.27 7.45
C GLY A 232 9.64 -2.18 7.60
N PRO A 233 9.59 -3.20 8.48
CA PRO A 233 10.70 -4.15 8.68
C PRO A 233 11.01 -5.00 7.43
N GLY A 234 10.10 -5.05 6.46
CA GLY A 234 10.31 -5.66 5.16
C GLY A 234 11.38 -4.94 4.34
N ALA A 235 11.30 -3.61 4.29
CA ALA A 235 12.15 -2.73 3.49
C ALA A 235 13.49 -2.36 4.17
N LYS A 236 13.49 -2.23 5.51
CA LYS A 236 14.67 -1.78 6.29
C LYS A 236 15.99 -2.45 5.89
N PRO A 237 16.09 -3.79 5.74
CA PRO A 237 17.37 -4.42 5.41
C PRO A 237 17.95 -3.97 4.07
N THR A 238 17.11 -3.81 3.04
CA THR A 238 17.56 -3.32 1.73
C THR A 238 17.96 -1.85 1.80
N LEU A 239 17.19 -1.02 2.50
CA LEU A 239 17.49 0.41 2.63
C LEU A 239 18.78 0.65 3.43
N SER A 240 19.04 -0.13 4.49
CA SER A 240 20.30 -0.06 5.26
C SER A 240 21.52 -0.58 4.49
N GLN A 241 21.31 -1.49 3.54
CA GLN A 241 22.38 -1.89 2.61
C GLN A 241 22.63 -0.80 1.57
N LEU A 242 21.56 -0.17 1.09
CA LEU A 242 21.62 0.89 0.09
C LEU A 242 22.29 2.16 0.63
N SER A 243 22.05 2.53 1.89
CA SER A 243 22.76 3.65 2.54
C SER A 243 23.11 3.34 3.98
N LYS A 244 24.37 3.62 4.34
CA LYS A 244 24.86 3.55 5.72
C LYS A 244 24.88 4.92 6.42
N ASN A 245 24.66 5.99 5.67
CA ASN A 245 24.91 7.37 6.13
C ASN A 245 23.65 8.10 6.59
N ILE A 246 22.47 7.64 6.18
CA ILE A 246 21.18 8.22 6.55
C ILE A 246 20.19 7.14 6.95
N SER A 247 19.13 7.53 7.68
CA SER A 247 18.09 6.60 8.07
C SER A 247 17.28 6.10 6.87
N ALA A 248 16.61 4.96 7.03
CA ALA A 248 15.77 4.39 5.98
C ALA A 248 14.60 5.32 5.61
N GLU A 249 14.02 5.97 6.63
CA GLU A 249 12.95 6.95 6.51
C GLU A 249 13.38 8.20 5.73
N GLU A 250 14.58 8.73 5.99
CA GLU A 250 15.15 9.84 5.21
C GLU A 250 15.46 9.41 3.77
N LEU A 251 15.97 8.19 3.60
CA LEU A 251 16.37 7.68 2.29
C LEU A 251 15.18 7.55 1.34
N VAL A 252 14.04 7.02 1.77
CA VAL A 252 12.86 6.89 0.89
C VAL A 252 12.31 8.25 0.45
N VAL A 253 12.39 9.28 1.32
CA VAL A 253 12.00 10.65 0.98
C VAL A 253 12.98 11.24 -0.03
N LEU A 254 14.29 11.06 0.19
CA LEU A 254 15.32 11.52 -0.74
C LEU A 254 15.18 10.86 -2.12
N LEU A 255 14.97 9.55 -2.16
CA LEU A 255 14.75 8.79 -3.38
C LEU A 255 13.48 9.21 -4.11
N SER A 256 12.42 9.60 -3.39
CA SER A 256 11.17 10.07 -4.00
C SER A 256 11.31 11.37 -4.81
N ARG A 257 12.38 12.13 -4.54
CA ARG A 257 12.73 13.36 -5.25
C ARG A 257 13.68 13.11 -6.41
N TYR A 258 14.33 11.94 -6.46
CA TYR A 258 15.30 11.59 -7.47
C TYR A 258 14.64 11.12 -8.78
N TYR A 259 15.03 11.75 -9.88
CA TYR A 259 14.65 11.28 -11.21
C TYR A 259 15.58 10.16 -11.67
N VAL A 260 15.01 8.99 -11.94
CA VAL A 260 15.74 7.82 -12.45
C VAL A 260 15.78 7.89 -13.99
N PRO A 261 16.96 8.07 -14.60
CA PRO A 261 17.08 8.10 -16.05
C PRO A 261 16.62 6.79 -16.68
N LYS A 262 15.88 6.89 -17.80
CA LYS A 262 15.39 5.73 -18.59
C LYS A 262 14.51 4.74 -17.82
N PHE A 263 14.00 5.11 -16.64
CA PHE A 263 13.01 4.29 -15.95
C PHE A 263 11.65 4.35 -16.68
N PRO A 264 10.95 3.21 -16.87
CA PRO A 264 9.65 3.16 -17.54
C PRO A 264 8.53 3.66 -16.62
N TYR A 265 8.54 4.96 -16.30
CA TYR A 265 7.52 5.59 -15.48
C TYR A 265 6.12 5.39 -16.05
N LEU A 266 5.14 5.26 -15.15
CA LEU A 266 3.75 5.50 -15.49
C LEU A 266 3.57 6.99 -15.86
N THR A 267 2.68 7.31 -16.79
CA THR A 267 2.39 8.70 -17.18
C THR A 267 0.91 9.03 -17.06
N PHE A 268 0.61 10.30 -16.80
CA PHE A 268 -0.74 10.86 -16.77
C PHE A 268 -0.76 12.19 -17.52
N GLY A 269 -1.52 12.24 -18.61
CA GLY A 269 -1.52 13.38 -19.53
C GLY A 269 -0.13 13.62 -20.13
N GLY A 270 0.62 12.55 -20.41
CA GLY A 270 1.99 12.62 -20.93
C GLY A 270 3.06 13.03 -19.90
N ARG A 271 2.68 13.40 -18.67
CA ARG A 271 3.63 13.69 -17.58
C ARG A 271 3.92 12.43 -16.77
N LYS A 272 5.16 12.28 -16.33
CA LYS A 272 5.57 11.13 -15.51
C LYS A 272 4.98 11.21 -14.12
N VAL A 273 4.45 10.10 -13.64
CA VAL A 273 4.02 9.90 -12.26
C VAL A 273 5.26 9.53 -11.45
N SER A 274 5.67 10.40 -10.54
CA SER A 274 6.87 10.21 -9.72
C SER A 274 6.69 9.08 -8.71
N LEU A 275 7.79 8.38 -8.39
CA LEU A 275 7.80 7.37 -7.34
C LEU A 275 7.80 8.06 -5.98
N SER A 276 6.76 7.84 -5.19
CA SER A 276 6.62 8.38 -3.83
C SER A 276 7.51 7.62 -2.83
N ALA A 277 7.63 8.12 -1.59
CA ALA A 277 8.36 7.43 -0.53
C ALA A 277 7.75 6.04 -0.23
N GLU A 278 6.44 5.91 -0.38
CA GLU A 278 5.73 4.63 -0.30
C GLU A 278 6.19 3.65 -1.38
N ASN A 279 6.33 4.11 -2.62
CA ASN A 279 6.75 3.24 -3.72
C ASN A 279 8.19 2.74 -3.48
N TRP A 280 9.07 3.61 -2.96
CA TRP A 280 10.44 3.23 -2.63
C TRP A 280 10.53 2.26 -1.44
N GLU A 281 9.69 2.43 -0.42
CA GLU A 281 9.56 1.47 0.69
C GLU A 281 9.12 0.10 0.16
N GLY A 282 8.04 0.07 -0.64
CA GLY A 282 7.50 -1.14 -1.23
C GLY A 282 8.51 -1.84 -2.14
N LEU A 283 9.22 -1.06 -2.98
CA LEU A 283 10.27 -1.55 -3.85
C LEU A 283 11.41 -2.22 -3.07
N ALA A 284 11.89 -1.59 -1.98
CA ALA A 284 12.91 -2.18 -1.13
C ALA A 284 12.43 -3.48 -0.45
N CYS A 285 11.18 -3.52 -0.01
CA CYS A 285 10.55 -4.71 0.57
C CYS A 285 10.47 -5.88 -0.44
N GLU A 286 10.05 -5.60 -1.68
CA GLU A 286 9.96 -6.60 -2.75
C GLU A 286 11.35 -7.05 -3.24
N PHE A 287 12.30 -6.13 -3.35
CA PHE A 287 13.68 -6.46 -3.72
C PHE A 287 14.33 -7.40 -2.71
N ARG A 288 14.14 -7.17 -1.40
CA ARG A 288 14.60 -8.12 -0.38
C ARG A 288 14.03 -9.52 -0.59
N LYS A 289 12.74 -9.65 -0.92
CA LYS A 289 12.10 -10.94 -1.21
C LYS A 289 12.75 -11.60 -2.42
N TYR A 290 13.02 -10.82 -3.46
CA TYR A 290 13.66 -11.27 -4.70
C TYR A 290 15.09 -11.76 -4.44
N SER A 291 15.91 -10.97 -3.76
CA SER A 291 17.30 -11.34 -3.42
C SER A 291 17.36 -12.57 -2.52
N ASN A 292 16.46 -12.68 -1.54
CA ASN A 292 16.35 -13.90 -0.72
C ASN A 292 15.96 -15.13 -1.54
N LEU A 293 15.09 -14.99 -2.55
CA LEU A 293 14.75 -16.09 -3.46
C LEU A 293 15.92 -16.47 -4.37
N ARG A 294 16.70 -15.48 -4.86
CA ARG A 294 17.97 -15.73 -5.60
C ARG A 294 18.96 -16.54 -4.78
N LEU A 295 19.03 -16.27 -3.48
CA LEU A 295 19.91 -16.98 -2.54
C LEU A 295 19.31 -18.30 -2.01
N GLY A 296 18.12 -18.70 -2.44
CA GLY A 296 17.47 -19.95 -2.01
C GLY A 296 16.84 -19.92 -0.60
N ILE A 297 16.86 -18.78 0.09
CA ILE A 297 16.39 -18.62 1.49
C ILE A 297 15.00 -17.94 1.61
N GLY A 298 14.40 -17.55 0.48
CA GLY A 298 13.13 -16.82 0.44
C GLY A 298 11.88 -17.69 0.59
N ARG A 299 10.78 -17.10 1.11
CA ARG A 299 9.46 -17.75 1.13
C ARG A 299 8.93 -17.91 -0.30
N LYS A 300 8.62 -19.14 -0.69
CA LYS A 300 8.13 -19.49 -2.03
C LYS A 300 6.63 -19.18 -2.17
N ARG A 301 6.27 -18.09 -2.84
CA ARG A 301 4.87 -17.74 -3.17
C ARG A 301 4.62 -17.92 -4.67
N ILE A 302 4.19 -19.12 -5.05
CA ILE A 302 4.10 -19.53 -6.46
C ILE A 302 2.85 -18.94 -7.10
N PHE A 303 2.91 -18.58 -8.39
CA PHE A 303 1.70 -18.41 -9.19
C PHE A 303 0.98 -19.76 -9.31
N THR A 304 -0.09 -19.98 -8.55
CA THR A 304 -1.07 -21.00 -8.92
C THR A 304 -1.61 -20.65 -10.31
N ARG A 305 -1.56 -21.61 -11.25
CA ARG A 305 -2.27 -21.49 -12.53
C ARG A 305 -3.75 -21.28 -12.17
N VAL A 306 -4.26 -20.10 -12.49
CA VAL A 306 -5.71 -19.85 -12.58
C VAL A 306 -6.02 -19.94 -14.05
#